data_AF-A0A443IHJ2-F1
#
_entry.id   AF-A0A443IHJ2-F1
#
_cell.length_a   1.000
_cell.length_b   1.000
_cell.length_c   1.000
_cell.angle_alpha   90.00
_cell.angle_beta   90.00
_cell.angle_gamma   90.00
#
_symmetry.space_group_name_H-M   'P 1'
#
loop_
_entity.id
_entity.type
_entity.pdbx_description
1 polymer ?
#
loop_
_entity_poly.entity_id
_entity_poly.type
_entity_poly.pdbx_seq_one_letter_code
_entity_poly.pdbx_strand_id
1 'polypeptide(L)' 'MSELFRKLLAAPGKMMQGVIRQDIQQSNNSKITTDANGNASLNMNNQHVRDSMRARMEELANNRQG' A
#
# COMPACT_ATOMS: atom_id res chain seq x y z
N MET A 1 -9.15 11.88 -43.59
CA MET A 1 -8.93 12.32 -42.19
C MET A 1 -10.28 12.66 -41.56
N SER A 2 -11.14 11.68 -41.27
CA SER A 2 -12.51 11.98 -40.87
C SER A 2 -13.09 10.85 -39.99
N GLU A 3 -13.69 11.26 -38.87
CA GLU A 3 -14.58 10.54 -37.95
C GLU A 3 -14.05 9.30 -37.21
N LEU A 4 -13.36 8.37 -37.88
CA LEU A 4 -12.93 7.08 -37.30
C LEU A 4 -11.92 7.24 -36.15
N PHE A 5 -10.94 8.13 -36.31
CA PHE A 5 -9.96 8.43 -35.25
C PHE A 5 -10.56 9.17 -34.05
N ARG A 6 -11.66 9.92 -34.27
CA ARG A 6 -12.35 10.66 -33.22
C ARG A 6 -13.13 9.74 -32.28
N LYS A 7 -13.65 8.63 -32.80
CA LYS A 7 -14.34 7.58 -32.01
C LYS A 7 -13.38 6.71 -31.20
N LEU A 8 -12.17 6.47 -31.72
CA LEU A 8 -11.14 5.69 -31.03
C LEU A 8 -10.54 6.43 -29.82
N LEU A 9 -10.45 7.75 -29.89
CA LEU A 9 -9.97 8.62 -28.80
C LEU A 9 -11.05 8.98 -27.76
N ALA A 10 -12.33 8.67 -28.04
CA ALA A 10 -13.47 9.04 -27.18
C ALA A 10 -13.76 8.06 -26.03
N ALA A 11 -12.97 6.99 -25.88
CA ALA A 11 -13.07 6.09 -24.74
C ALA A 11 -11.84 6.13 -23.81
N PRO A 12 -11.41 7.30 -23.28
CA PRO A 12 -10.37 7.33 -22.25
C PRO A 12 -10.88 6.84 -20.89
N GLY A 13 -12.20 6.67 -20.72
CA GLY A 13 -12.81 6.40 -19.41
C GLY A 13 -12.79 4.95 -18.94
N LYS A 14 -12.62 3.95 -19.82
CA LYS A 14 -12.73 2.52 -19.45
C LYS A 14 -11.39 1.81 -19.27
N MET A 15 -10.30 2.36 -19.80
CA MET A 15 -8.96 1.75 -19.71
C MET A 15 -8.28 1.99 -18.35
N MET A 16 -8.68 3.04 -17.61
CA MET A 16 -8.09 3.38 -16.31
C MET A 16 -8.55 2.46 -15.17
N GLN A 17 -9.68 1.75 -15.31
CA GLN A 17 -10.14 0.83 -14.27
C GLN A 17 -9.30 -0.46 -14.17
N GLY A 18 -8.64 -0.87 -15.27
CA GLY A 18 -7.80 -2.07 -15.29
C GLY A 18 -6.44 -1.88 -14.61
N VAL A 19 -5.89 -0.66 -14.60
CA VAL A 19 -4.55 -0.37 -14.05
C VAL A 19 -4.58 -0.21 -12.52
N ILE A 20 -5.73 0.16 -11.94
CA ILE A 20 -5.86 0.40 -10.50
C ILE A 20 -6.08 -0.92 -9.72
N ARG A 21 -6.45 -2.01 -10.39
CA ARG A 21 -6.29 -3.37 -9.86
C ARG A 21 -4.89 -3.89 -10.15
N GLN A 22 -3.87 -3.15 -9.76
CA GLN A 22 -2.66 -3.85 -9.35
C GLN A 22 -3.08 -4.66 -8.15
N ASP A 23 -3.10 -5.97 -8.33
CA ASP A 23 -3.07 -6.93 -7.24
C ASP A 23 -1.90 -6.48 -6.36
N ILE A 24 -2.20 -5.69 -5.31
CA ILE A 24 -1.20 -5.26 -4.34
C ILE A 24 -0.88 -6.57 -3.64
N GLN A 25 0.05 -7.33 -4.21
CA GLN A 25 0.61 -8.50 -3.56
C GLN A 25 1.23 -7.96 -2.29
N GLN A 26 0.49 -8.08 -1.19
CA GLN A 26 0.92 -7.67 0.14
C GLN A 26 2.04 -8.63 0.52
N SER A 27 3.25 -8.29 0.10
CA SER A 27 4.44 -9.00 0.50
C SER A 27 4.61 -8.82 2.00
N ASN A 28 4.91 -9.91 2.71
CA ASN A 28 5.34 -9.85 4.10
C ASN A 28 6.61 -9.00 4.28
N ASN A 29 7.31 -8.66 3.20
CA ASN A 29 8.44 -7.73 3.21
C ASN A 29 8.02 -6.24 3.22
N SER A 30 6.76 -5.92 2.89
CA SER A 30 6.25 -4.55 3.00
C SER A 30 6.04 -4.18 4.48
N LYS A 31 6.42 -2.96 4.87
CA LYS A 31 6.17 -2.43 6.21
C LYS A 31 4.73 -1.97 6.41
N ILE A 32 4.01 -1.66 5.32
CA ILE A 32 2.64 -1.13 5.35
C ILE A 32 1.74 -2.03 4.50
N THR A 33 0.55 -2.30 5.01
CA THR A 33 -0.53 -3.03 4.33
C THR A 33 -1.70 -2.08 4.08
N THR A 34 -2.16 -2.02 2.84
CA THR A 34 -3.35 -1.26 2.45
C THR A 34 -4.53 -2.20 2.25
N ASP A 35 -5.66 -1.93 2.90
CA ASP A 35 -6.88 -2.72 2.72
C ASP A 35 -7.61 -2.37 1.41
N ALA A 36 -8.70 -3.08 1.11
CA ALA A 36 -9.49 -2.87 -0.10
C ALA A 36 -10.18 -1.50 -0.16
N ASN A 37 -10.32 -0.80 0.98
CA ASN A 37 -10.89 0.54 1.07
C ASN A 37 -9.82 1.64 0.95
N GLY A 38 -8.55 1.27 0.81
CA GLY A 38 -7.43 2.20 0.75
C GLY A 38 -6.88 2.62 2.12
N ASN A 39 -7.33 2.01 3.22
CA ASN A 39 -6.80 2.32 4.55
C ASN A 39 -5.41 1.68 4.71
N ALA A 40 -4.45 2.48 5.15
CA ALA A 40 -3.10 2.02 5.44
C ALA A 40 -2.99 1.57 6.91
N SER A 41 -2.33 0.43 7.12
CA SER A 41 -2.04 -0.13 8.43
C SER A 41 -0.61 -0.65 8.49
N LEU A 42 -0.06 -0.74 9.70
CA LEU A 42 1.29 -1.28 9.90
C LEU A 42 1.27 -2.81 9.71
N ASN A 43 2.18 -3.34 8.90
CA ASN A 43 2.26 -4.77 8.64
C ASN A 43 2.93 -5.50 9.81
N MET A 44 2.14 -6.01 10.75
CA MET A 44 2.65 -6.77 11.89
C MET A 44 3.16 -8.16 11.50
N ASN A 45 2.93 -8.63 10.27
CA ASN A 45 3.52 -9.87 9.77
C ASN A 45 4.99 -9.69 9.35
N ASN A 46 5.43 -8.45 9.10
CA ASN A 46 6.82 -8.14 8.81
C ASN A 46 7.69 -8.22 10.08
N GLN A 47 8.77 -9.00 10.02
CA GLN A 47 9.66 -9.21 11.17
C GLN A 47 10.36 -7.91 11.60
N HIS A 48 10.88 -7.13 10.65
CA HIS A 48 11.57 -5.87 10.96
C HIS A 48 10.66 -4.87 11.65
N VAL A 49 9.38 -4.81 11.27
CA VAL A 49 8.37 -3.99 11.94
C VAL A 49 8.21 -4.40 13.40
N ARG A 50 8.02 -5.69 13.68
CA ARG A 50 7.86 -6.19 15.06
C ARG A 50 9.10 -5.92 15.91
N ASP A 51 10.28 -6.19 15.36
CA ASP A 51 11.54 -6.01 16.07
C ASP A 51 11.81 -4.53 16.37
N SER A 52 11.51 -3.64 15.42
CA SER A 52 11.63 -2.19 15.62
C SER A 52 10.66 -1.69 16.71
N MET A 53 9.41 -2.15 16.69
CA MET A 53 8.42 -1.79 17.70
C MET A 53 8.80 -2.31 19.09
N ARG A 54 9.32 -3.53 19.18
CA ARG A 54 9.80 -4.11 20.44
C ARG A 54 10.98 -3.30 21.00
N ALA A 55 12.00 -3.04 20.18
CA ALA A 55 13.16 -2.27 20.59
C ALA A 55 12.77 -0.88 21.11
N ARG A 56 11.82 -0.22 20.44
CA ARG A 56 11.30 1.08 20.90
C ARG A 56 10.57 0.97 22.23
N MET A 57 9.78 -0.08 22.45
CA MET A 57 9.09 -0.28 23.72
C MET A 57 10.05 -0.59 24.86
N GLU A 58 11.11 -1.34 24.62
CA GLU A 58 12.18 -1.61 25.59
C GLU A 58 12.93 -0.32 25.96
N GLU A 59 13.29 0.50 24.97
CA GLU A 59 13.90 1.83 25.18
C GLU A 59 12.99 2.71 26.06
N LEU A 60 11.70 2.78 25.72
CA LEU A 60 10.72 3.57 26.48
C LEU A 60 10.44 3.01 27.88
N ALA A 61 10.63 1.70 28.11
CA ALA A 61 10.48 1.09 29.42
C ALA A 61 11.70 1.39 30.30
N ASN A 62 12.91 1.33 29.73
CA ASN A 62 14.15 1.65 30.41
C ASN A 62 14.21 3.14 30.79
N ASN A 63 13.77 4.02 29.90
CA ASN A 63 13.72 5.47 30.15
C ASN A 63 12.68 5.88 31.21
N ARG A 64 11.76 5.00 31.60
CA ARG A 64 10.78 5.25 32.67
C ARG A 64 11.25 4.79 34.06
N GLN A 65 12.32 4.01 34.13
CA GLN A 65 12.85 3.45 35.38
C GLN A 65 14.11 4.17 35.90
N GLY A 66 14.68 5.08 35.10
CA GLY A 66 15.78 5.98 35.50
C GLY A 66 15.26 7.38 35.78
#